data_AF-A0A7X9BW69-F1
#
_entry.id   AF-A0A7X9BW69-F1
#
_cell.length_a   1.000
_cell.length_b   1.000
_cell.length_c   1.000
_cell.angle_alpha   90.00
_cell.angle_beta   90.00
_cell.angle_gamma   90.00
#
_symmetry.space_group_name_H-M   'P 1'
#
loop_
_entity.id
_entity.type
_entity.pdbx_description
1 polymer ?
#
loop_
_entity_poly.entity_id
_entity_poly.type
_entity_poly.pdbx_seq_one_letter_code
_entity_poly.pdbx_strand_id
1 'polypeptide(L)'
;PASDFNANPDVVTYHEGVFTGYRYYTTHDVPVRYPFGYGLSYTTFRRDYFSAAVDGSVINVKIRLTNTGDMAGSEVVQIYASKPVSGPKRELVGFCKTRLEKGETKEILLKIPLERLTVYDTEQKRFILPKGEYVLTWAANANDEGISKSIVL
;
A
#
# COMPACT_ATOMS: atom_id res chain seq x y z
N PRO A 1 -3.56 -3.46 -22.03
CA PRO A 1 -4.61 -3.18 -21.02
C PRO A 1 -5.79 -2.31 -21.50
N ALA A 2 -5.73 -1.66 -22.67
CA ALA A 2 -6.80 -0.77 -23.15
C ALA A 2 -7.45 -1.21 -24.47
N SER A 3 -7.15 -2.41 -24.97
CA SER A 3 -7.67 -2.91 -26.26
C SER A 3 -9.18 -3.16 -26.24
N ASP A 4 -9.75 -3.41 -25.06
CA ASP A 4 -11.16 -3.81 -24.93
C ASP A 4 -12.08 -2.66 -24.50
N PHE A 5 -11.49 -1.53 -24.09
CA PHE A 5 -12.27 -0.36 -23.70
C PHE A 5 -12.96 0.22 -24.94
N ASN A 6 -14.29 0.12 -24.94
CA ASN A 6 -15.15 0.57 -26.05
C ASN A 6 -14.92 -0.19 -27.38
N ALA A 7 -14.37 -1.40 -27.32
CA ALA A 7 -14.13 -2.23 -28.50
C ALA A 7 -15.41 -2.89 -29.05
N ASN A 8 -16.36 -3.20 -28.17
CA ASN A 8 -17.68 -3.72 -28.52
C ASN A 8 -18.75 -2.97 -27.70
N PRO A 9 -19.78 -2.38 -28.33
CA PRO A 9 -20.82 -1.63 -27.63
C PRO A 9 -21.73 -2.51 -26.76
N ASP A 10 -21.81 -3.82 -27.04
CA ASP A 10 -22.72 -4.75 -26.35
C ASP A 10 -22.02 -5.56 -25.25
N VAL A 11 -20.70 -5.74 -25.33
CA VAL A 11 -19.93 -6.59 -24.39
C VAL A 11 -18.60 -5.95 -24.04
N VAL A 12 -18.31 -5.87 -22.74
CA VAL A 12 -17.02 -5.42 -22.22
C VAL A 12 -16.45 -6.50 -21.30
N THR A 13 -15.26 -7.02 -21.65
CA THR A 13 -14.55 -8.04 -20.87
C THR A 13 -13.39 -7.41 -20.10
N TYR A 14 -13.30 -7.71 -18.81
CA TYR A 14 -12.29 -7.16 -17.90
C TYR A 14 -11.05 -8.08 -17.87
N HIS A 15 -10.29 -8.09 -18.97
CA HIS A 15 -9.10 -8.94 -19.12
C HIS A 15 -7.97 -8.60 -18.14
N GLU A 16 -7.94 -7.37 -17.61
CA GLU A 16 -6.96 -6.93 -16.62
C GLU A 16 -7.14 -7.59 -15.25
N GLY A 17 -8.31 -8.16 -14.96
CA GLY A 17 -8.63 -8.79 -13.68
C GLY A 17 -8.31 -7.87 -12.49
N VAL A 18 -7.52 -8.36 -11.54
CA VAL A 18 -7.10 -7.59 -10.36
C VAL A 18 -6.03 -6.52 -10.67
N PHE A 19 -5.44 -6.54 -11.87
CA PHE A 19 -4.39 -5.62 -12.29
C PHE A 19 -4.99 -4.33 -12.86
N THR A 20 -5.78 -3.63 -12.06
CA THR A 20 -6.32 -2.32 -12.42
C THR A 20 -5.48 -1.19 -11.82
N GLY A 21 -5.15 -0.18 -12.62
CA GLY A 21 -4.41 1.00 -12.17
C GLY A 21 -3.01 0.65 -11.66
N TYR A 22 -2.62 1.18 -10.50
CA TYR A 22 -1.26 1.00 -9.97
C TYR A 22 -0.88 -0.47 -9.76
N ARG A 23 -1.84 -1.34 -9.48
CA ARG A 23 -1.60 -2.79 -9.37
C ARG A 23 -0.97 -3.34 -10.63
N TYR A 24 -1.36 -2.88 -11.82
CA TYR A 24 -0.71 -3.26 -13.08
C TYR A 24 0.66 -2.61 -13.22
N TYR A 25 0.70 -1.28 -13.17
CA TYR A 25 1.91 -0.50 -13.47
C TYR A 25 3.07 -0.83 -12.54
N THR A 26 2.80 -0.96 -11.24
CA THR A 26 3.80 -1.31 -10.22
C THR A 26 4.23 -2.78 -10.33
N THR A 27 3.34 -3.70 -10.72
CA THR A 27 3.70 -5.13 -10.84
C THR A 27 4.54 -5.41 -12.07
N HIS A 28 4.27 -4.73 -13.18
CA HIS A 28 4.97 -4.92 -14.45
C HIS A 28 6.06 -3.87 -14.71
N ASP A 29 6.43 -3.10 -13.67
CA ASP A 29 7.43 -2.04 -13.71
C ASP A 29 7.27 -1.08 -14.91
N VAL A 30 6.00 -0.76 -15.25
CA VAL A 30 5.66 0.15 -16.34
C VAL A 30 5.78 1.59 -15.84
N PRO A 31 6.56 2.46 -16.51
CA PRO A 31 6.75 3.83 -16.07
C PRO A 31 5.45 4.63 -16.15
N VAL A 32 5.18 5.41 -15.11
CA VAL A 32 4.03 6.31 -15.01
C VAL A 32 4.50 7.71 -14.69
N ARG A 33 3.80 8.73 -15.19
CA ARG A 33 4.17 10.13 -14.95
C ARG A 33 4.09 10.49 -13.46
N TYR A 34 3.01 10.06 -12.80
CA TYR A 34 2.81 10.21 -11.35
C TYR A 34 2.22 8.90 -10.81
N PRO A 35 2.92 8.19 -9.91
CA PRO A 35 2.42 6.94 -9.36
C PRO A 35 1.25 7.18 -8.40
N PHE A 36 0.44 6.15 -8.19
CA PHE A 36 -0.65 6.22 -7.21
C PHE A 36 -0.11 6.55 -5.81
N GLY A 37 -0.79 7.44 -5.10
CA GLY A 37 -0.37 7.93 -3.80
C GLY A 37 0.73 9.00 -3.83
N TYR A 38 1.22 9.39 -5.01
CA TYR A 38 2.20 10.46 -5.14
C TYR A 38 1.61 11.82 -4.78
N GLY A 39 2.37 12.59 -4.00
CA GLY A 39 2.06 13.97 -3.66
C GLY A 39 3.30 14.70 -3.19
N LEU A 40 3.47 15.95 -3.64
CA LEU A 40 4.51 16.83 -3.14
C LEU A 40 4.04 17.53 -1.86
N SER A 41 5.02 18.00 -1.10
CA SER A 41 4.81 18.80 0.11
C SER A 41 5.76 20.01 0.07
N TYR A 42 5.34 21.11 0.68
CA TYR A 42 6.20 22.29 0.89
C TYR A 42 7.19 22.12 2.05
N THR A 43 7.10 21.00 2.78
CA THR A 43 8.07 20.58 3.80
C THR A 43 8.55 19.15 3.53
N THR A 44 9.67 18.77 4.12
CA THR A 44 10.24 17.42 4.00
C THR A 44 9.94 16.57 5.23
N PHE A 45 9.72 15.27 5.03
CA PHE A 45 9.49 14.32 6.11
C PHE A 45 10.50 13.18 6.06
N ARG A 46 10.96 12.73 7.23
CA ARG A 46 11.88 11.61 7.38
C ARG A 46 11.21 10.43 8.06
N ARG A 47 11.43 9.25 7.49
CA ARG A 47 10.94 7.97 8.00
C ARG A 47 11.92 7.40 9.01
N ASP A 48 11.63 7.54 10.30
CA ASP A 48 12.60 7.21 11.36
C ASP A 48 12.46 5.78 11.89
N TYR A 49 11.23 5.26 11.94
CA TYR A 49 10.95 3.93 12.48
C TYR A 49 9.71 3.31 11.86
N PHE A 50 9.76 1.99 11.64
CA PHE A 50 8.64 1.20 11.18
C PHE A 50 8.72 -0.21 11.79
N SER A 51 7.63 -0.63 12.43
CA SER A 51 7.41 -2.01 12.84
C SER A 51 5.96 -2.44 12.56
N ALA A 52 5.80 -3.74 12.43
CA ALA A 52 4.50 -4.38 12.26
C ALA A 52 4.51 -5.67 13.08
N ALA A 53 3.46 -5.88 13.88
CA ALA A 53 3.29 -7.08 14.69
C ALA A 53 1.84 -7.57 14.58
N VAL A 54 1.67 -8.86 14.40
CA VAL A 54 0.35 -9.51 14.35
C VAL A 54 -0.15 -9.70 15.78
N ASP A 55 -1.40 -9.33 16.02
CA ASP A 55 -2.09 -9.50 17.30
C ASP A 55 -3.54 -9.91 17.01
N GLY A 56 -3.84 -11.20 17.20
CA GLY A 56 -5.13 -11.78 16.85
C GLY A 56 -5.48 -11.56 15.36
N SER A 57 -6.55 -10.81 15.09
CA SER A 57 -7.06 -10.53 13.75
C SER A 57 -6.58 -9.19 13.16
N VAL A 58 -5.61 -8.53 13.80
CA VAL A 58 -5.07 -7.24 13.35
C VAL A 58 -3.55 -7.24 13.30
N ILE A 59 -2.99 -6.40 12.44
CA ILE A 59 -1.58 -6.03 12.44
C ILE A 59 -1.46 -4.65 13.08
N ASN A 60 -0.75 -4.58 14.20
CA ASN A 60 -0.38 -3.33 14.84
C ASN A 60 0.88 -2.80 14.15
N VAL A 61 0.72 -1.72 13.40
CA VAL A 61 1.80 -0.98 12.75
C VAL A 61 2.17 0.22 13.62
N LYS A 62 3.46 0.36 13.92
CA LYS A 62 4.01 1.50 14.65
C LYS A 62 5.04 2.22 13.81
N ILE A 63 4.86 3.52 13.67
CA ILE A 63 5.65 4.38 12.80
C ILE A 63 6.15 5.59 13.58
N ARG A 64 7.38 6.00 13.33
CA ARG A 64 7.91 7.30 13.75
C ARG A 64 8.25 8.13 12.53
N LEU A 65 7.68 9.32 12.47
CA LEU A 65 7.81 10.26 11.37
C LEU A 65 8.23 11.62 11.91
N THR A 66 9.25 12.23 11.31
CA THR A 66 9.72 13.57 11.66
C THR A 66 9.50 14.54 10.50
N ASN A 67 8.96 15.73 10.79
CA ASN A 67 9.00 16.85 9.85
C ASN A 67 10.35 17.55 9.95
N THR A 68 11.18 17.40 8.91
CA THR A 68 12.55 17.92 8.88
C THR A 68 12.68 19.23 8.11
N GLY A 69 11.60 19.75 7.53
CA GLY A 69 11.64 21.01 6.79
C GLY A 69 11.31 22.22 7.66
N ASP A 70 11.17 23.38 7.02
CA ASP A 70 11.10 24.69 7.70
C ASP A 70 9.69 25.18 8.03
N MET A 71 8.66 24.41 7.70
CA MET A 71 7.26 24.76 7.98
C MET A 71 6.42 23.55 8.39
N ALA A 72 5.28 23.83 9.00
CA ALA A 72 4.30 22.79 9.29
C ALA A 72 3.75 22.18 8.00
N GLY A 73 3.45 20.88 8.03
CA GLY A 73 2.94 20.16 6.87
C GLY A 73 2.11 18.95 7.28
N SER A 74 1.55 18.26 6.29
CA SER A 74 0.88 16.98 6.51
C SER A 74 1.42 15.93 5.56
N GLU A 75 1.73 14.76 6.11
CA GLU A 75 2.21 13.60 5.36
C GLU A 75 1.13 12.52 5.35
N VAL A 76 1.02 11.81 4.23
CA VAL A 76 0.16 10.62 4.12
C VAL A 76 1.04 9.38 4.21
N VAL A 77 1.01 8.74 5.38
CA VAL A 77 1.64 7.44 5.59
C VAL A 77 0.84 6.38 4.84
N GLN A 78 1.49 5.59 3.97
CA GLN A 78 0.85 4.53 3.18
C GLN A 78 1.57 3.20 3.43
N ILE A 79 0.80 2.17 3.76
CA ILE A 79 1.28 0.80 3.97
C ILE A 79 0.75 -0.09 2.86
N TYR A 80 1.68 -0.67 2.11
CA TYR A 80 1.43 -1.62 1.04
C TYR A 80 1.78 -3.04 1.52
N ALA A 81 1.07 -4.04 1.03
CA ALA A 81 1.37 -5.45 1.26
C ALA A 81 1.73 -6.17 -0.04
N SER A 82 2.73 -7.03 0.02
CA SER A 82 2.97 -8.13 -0.93
C SER A 82 2.54 -9.43 -0.26
N LYS A 83 1.73 -10.24 -0.95
CA LYS A 83 1.13 -11.49 -0.44
C LYS A 83 1.95 -12.70 -0.89
N PRO A 84 1.89 -13.87 -0.21
CA PRO A 84 2.63 -15.08 -0.59
C PRO A 84 2.01 -15.86 -1.76
N VAL A 85 1.21 -15.20 -2.60
CA VAL A 85 0.50 -15.81 -3.74
C VAL A 85 0.63 -14.90 -4.96
N SER A 86 0.42 -15.46 -6.15
CA SER A 86 0.39 -14.67 -7.39
C SER A 86 -0.69 -13.58 -7.33
N GLY A 87 -0.34 -12.39 -7.81
CA GLY A 87 -1.21 -11.22 -7.75
C GLY A 87 -0.42 -9.92 -7.88
N PRO A 88 -1.04 -8.78 -7.51
CA PRO A 88 -0.34 -7.51 -7.49
C PRO A 88 0.87 -7.53 -6.53
N LYS A 89 2.01 -7.01 -7.01
CA LYS A 89 3.25 -6.85 -6.22
C LYS A 89 3.04 -5.99 -4.97
N ARG A 90 2.11 -5.03 -5.03
CA ARG A 90 1.77 -4.12 -3.95
C ARG A 90 0.27 -3.86 -3.93
N GLU A 91 -0.32 -3.96 -2.74
CA GLU A 91 -1.70 -3.55 -2.47
C GLU A 91 -1.74 -2.62 -1.26
N LEU A 92 -2.38 -1.45 -1.37
CA LEU A 92 -2.56 -0.54 -0.24
C LEU A 92 -3.48 -1.19 0.81
N VAL A 93 -2.95 -1.43 2.01
CA VAL A 93 -3.68 -2.09 3.11
C VAL A 93 -4.00 -1.16 4.27
N GLY A 94 -3.29 -0.04 4.40
CA GLY A 94 -3.55 0.96 5.43
C GLY A 94 -2.94 2.31 5.07
N PHE A 95 -3.55 3.39 5.53
CA PHE A 95 -3.00 4.73 5.40
C PHE A 95 -3.52 5.65 6.50
N CYS A 96 -2.79 6.72 6.79
CA CYS A 96 -3.29 7.84 7.58
C CYS A 96 -2.61 9.14 7.17
N LYS A 97 -3.35 10.25 7.33
CA LYS A 97 -2.81 11.59 7.18
C LYS A 97 -2.46 12.15 8.54
N THR A 98 -1.22 12.62 8.69
CA THR A 98 -0.72 13.17 9.95
C THR A 98 -0.15 14.55 9.71
N ARG A 99 -0.64 15.54 10.47
CA ARG A 99 -0.06 16.88 10.50
C ARG A 99 1.11 16.90 11.48
N LEU A 100 2.22 17.52 11.10
CA LEU A 100 3.38 17.75 11.96
C LEU A 100 3.82 19.21 11.87
N GLU A 101 4.10 19.82 13.02
CA GLU A 101 4.75 21.13 13.09
C GLU A 101 6.23 21.03 12.70
N LYS A 102 6.89 22.17 12.50
CA LYS A 102 8.33 22.22 12.15
C LYS A 102 9.16 21.47 13.21
N GLY A 103 9.99 20.52 12.79
CA GLY A 103 10.85 19.74 13.67
C GLY A 103 10.13 18.70 14.52
N GLU A 104 8.80 18.60 14.44
CA GLU A 104 8.03 17.67 15.26
C GLU A 104 8.27 16.22 14.80
N THR A 105 8.40 15.33 15.78
CA THR A 105 8.38 13.88 15.59
C THR A 105 7.09 13.31 16.16
N LYS A 106 6.32 12.57 15.36
CA LYS A 106 5.13 11.85 15.83
C LYS A 106 5.30 10.35 15.76
N GLU A 107 4.81 9.69 16.81
CA GLU A 107 4.54 8.26 16.81
C GLU A 107 3.11 8.03 16.33
N ILE A 108 2.95 7.17 15.33
CA ILE A 108 1.69 6.86 14.68
C ILE A 108 1.42 5.37 14.86
N LEU A 109 0.22 5.04 15.33
CA LEU A 109 -0.25 3.67 15.49
C LEU A 109 -1.38 3.41 14.50
N LEU A 110 -1.20 2.40 13.65
CA LEU A 110 -2.20 1.95 12.67
C LEU A 110 -2.58 0.50 12.95
N LYS A 111 -3.88 0.22 12.92
CA LYS A 111 -4.40 -1.14 13.02
C LYS A 111 -4.90 -1.57 11.64
N ILE A 112 -4.27 -2.59 11.06
CA ILE A 112 -4.65 -3.14 9.76
C ILE A 112 -5.33 -4.49 9.99
N PRO A 113 -6.64 -4.62 9.73
CA PRO A 113 -7.32 -5.91 9.83
C PRO A 113 -6.71 -6.93 8.87
N LEU A 114 -6.52 -8.18 9.32
CA LEU A 114 -6.02 -9.27 8.46
C LEU A 114 -6.92 -9.53 7.25
N GLU A 115 -8.21 -9.18 7.34
CA GLU A 115 -9.15 -9.22 6.22
C GLU A 115 -8.64 -8.46 4.99
N ARG A 116 -7.88 -7.36 5.17
CA ARG A 116 -7.27 -6.59 4.08
C ARG A 116 -6.22 -7.39 3.30
N LEU A 117 -5.69 -8.46 3.88
CA LEU A 117 -4.72 -9.35 3.25
C LEU A 117 -5.35 -10.55 2.54
N THR A 118 -6.67 -10.71 2.63
CA THR A 118 -7.34 -11.83 2.00
C THR A 118 -7.31 -11.76 0.48
N VAL A 119 -7.47 -12.91 -0.15
CA VAL A 119 -7.67 -13.08 -1.60
C VAL A 119 -8.94 -13.87 -1.82
N TYR A 120 -9.64 -13.58 -2.92
CA TYR A 120 -10.82 -14.36 -3.29
C TYR A 120 -10.37 -15.66 -3.99
N ASP A 121 -10.68 -16.80 -3.39
CA ASP A 121 -10.44 -18.12 -3.96
C ASP A 121 -11.68 -18.53 -4.75
N THR A 122 -11.52 -18.71 -6.07
CA THR A 122 -12.62 -19.04 -6.98
C THR A 122 -13.07 -20.49 -6.87
N GLU A 123 -12.19 -21.41 -6.46
CA GLU A 123 -12.54 -22.81 -6.26
C GLU A 123 -13.40 -22.97 -5.00
N GLN A 124 -12.98 -22.33 -3.91
CA GLN A 124 -13.69 -22.34 -2.63
C GLN A 124 -14.82 -21.31 -2.55
N LYS A 125 -14.93 -20.41 -3.53
CA LYS A 125 -15.91 -19.32 -3.63
C LYS A 125 -15.96 -18.43 -2.39
N ARG A 126 -14.82 -18.17 -1.77
CA ARG A 126 -14.71 -17.40 -0.52
C ARG A 126 -13.40 -16.63 -0.43
N PHE A 127 -13.38 -15.61 0.41
CA PHE A 127 -12.13 -14.98 0.80
C PHE A 127 -11.34 -15.91 1.73
N ILE A 128 -10.06 -16.07 1.41
CA ILE A 128 -9.10 -16.81 2.22
C ILE A 128 -7.95 -15.89 2.61
N LEU A 129 -7.30 -16.17 3.74
CA LEU A 129 -6.03 -15.58 4.12
C LEU A 129 -4.93 -16.60 3.81
N PRO A 130 -4.16 -16.43 2.73
CA PRO A 130 -3.06 -17.33 2.40
C PRO A 130 -2.07 -17.44 3.56
N LYS A 131 -1.63 -18.66 3.88
CA LYS A 131 -0.55 -18.85 4.84
C LYS A 131 0.79 -18.50 4.20
N GLY A 132 1.69 -17.91 4.97
CA GLY A 132 3.05 -17.63 4.52
C GLY A 132 3.55 -16.24 4.91
N GLU A 133 4.62 -15.83 4.25
CA GLU A 133 5.26 -14.54 4.48
C GLU A 133 4.57 -13.42 3.70
N TYR A 134 4.23 -12.35 4.39
CA TYR A 134 3.75 -11.10 3.81
C TYR A 134 4.80 -10.02 4.03
N VAL A 135 5.07 -9.23 3.00
CA VAL A 135 5.97 -8.07 3.10
C VAL A 135 5.11 -6.81 3.19
N LEU A 136 5.19 -6.11 4.31
CA LEU A 136 4.59 -4.80 4.50
C LEU A 136 5.61 -3.72 4.19
N THR A 137 5.26 -2.74 3.37
CA THR A 137 6.13 -1.63 2.98
C THR A 137 5.47 -0.31 3.33
N TRP A 138 6.15 0.50 4.15
CA TRP A 138 5.83 1.91 4.30
C TRP A 138 6.48 2.72 3.18
N ALA A 139 5.66 3.27 2.28
CA ALA A 139 6.10 4.01 1.11
C ALA A 139 5.37 5.36 0.98
N ALA A 140 5.95 6.32 0.28
CA ALA A 140 5.31 7.59 -0.06
C ALA A 140 4.36 7.48 -1.26
N ASN A 141 4.48 6.42 -2.08
CA ASN A 141 3.60 6.12 -3.20
C ASN A 141 3.80 4.67 -3.65
N ALA A 142 2.98 4.20 -4.58
CA ALA A 142 2.99 2.81 -5.05
C ALA A 142 4.33 2.35 -5.66
N ASN A 143 5.18 3.26 -6.15
CA ASN A 143 6.47 2.93 -6.77
C ASN A 143 7.70 3.27 -5.89
N ASP A 144 7.50 3.81 -4.69
CA ASP A 144 8.61 4.12 -3.76
C ASP A 144 9.06 2.85 -3.03
N GLU A 145 10.36 2.55 -3.05
CA GLU A 145 10.93 1.36 -2.39
C GLU A 145 10.58 1.28 -0.90
N GLY A 146 10.47 2.43 -0.23
CA GLY A 146 9.96 2.50 1.14
C GLY A 146 10.84 1.81 2.19
N ILE A 147 10.25 1.51 3.35
CA ILE A 147 10.85 0.68 4.40
C ILE A 147 9.97 -0.56 4.57
N SER A 148 10.57 -1.75 4.51
CA SER A 148 9.83 -3.01 4.52
C SER A 148 9.99 -3.80 5.83
N LYS A 149 8.95 -4.56 6.19
CA LYS A 149 8.92 -5.53 7.29
C LYS A 149 8.12 -6.77 6.88
N SER A 150 8.70 -7.94 7.12
CA SER A 150 8.01 -9.21 6.93
C SER A 150 7.20 -9.59 8.16
N ILE A 151 6.02 -10.15 7.94
CA ILE A 151 5.21 -10.84 8.95
C ILE A 151 4.84 -12.22 8.41
N VAL A 152 4.64 -13.19 9.30
CA VAL A 152 4.21 -14.55 8.93
C VAL A 152 2.82 -14.80 9.51
N LEU A 153 1.91 -15.30 8.67
CA LEU A 153 0.53 -15.63 9.00
C LEU A 153 0.21 -17.08 8.65
#